data_AF-A0AAV5V0K9-F1
#
_entry.id   AF-A0AAV5V0K9-F1
#
_cell.length_a   1.000
_cell.length_b   1.000
_cell.length_c   1.000
_cell.angle_alpha   90.00
_cell.angle_beta   90.00
_cell.angle_gamma   90.00
#
_symmetry.space_group_name_H-M   'P 1'
#
loop_
_entity.id
_entity.type
_entity.pdbx_description
1 polymer ?
#
loop_
_entity_poly.entity_id
_entity_poly.type
_entity_poly.pdbx_seq_one_letter_code
_entity_poly.pdbx_strand_id
1 'polypeptide(L)'
;MTSHRFVNLDCCRFHPQIMDEMGREGDAERISAHLFHLQSFKYFSSSLPRDEVLSLLELPHKLKHKAARHMVDREKLAGYDHRLCIHTRRHDFISSAQHAASNELFTLPAIEFLSQHVRDHLNASSPLIIMIGDDNQWQTDIMNSIFGTPSLLLPFNDTLPAVASWHFARAYCDSILLTASSSTFGWWLAYQAKGQHIFYNNVYSKPGGFGRSLNPDDYFPHDWTALEFDPSTSRVGIRERFF
;
A
#
# COMPACT_ATOMS: atom_id res chain seq x y z
N MET A 1 -1.81 -1.17 34.27
CA MET A 1 -1.57 -0.37 33.06
C MET A 1 -0.20 0.28 33.24
N THR A 2 0.82 -0.27 32.59
CA THR A 2 2.18 0.28 32.62
C THR A 2 2.32 1.25 31.44
N SER A 3 2.85 2.46 31.69
CA SER A 3 3.00 3.49 30.67
C SER A 3 4.48 3.72 30.39
N HIS A 4 4.87 3.54 29.13
CA HIS A 4 6.25 3.74 28.66
C HIS A 4 6.30 4.93 27.71
N ARG A 5 7.29 5.79 27.90
CA ARG A 5 7.54 6.93 27.03
C ARG A 5 8.80 6.68 26.22
N PHE A 6 8.60 6.40 24.94
CA PHE A 6 9.66 6.21 23.97
C PHE A 6 9.79 7.47 23.13
N VAL A 7 10.78 8.32 23.42
CA VAL A 7 11.03 9.52 22.61
C VAL A 7 12.01 9.17 21.51
N ASN A 8 11.52 9.12 20.27
CA ASN A 8 12.35 8.97 19.09
C ASN A 8 11.98 10.04 18.06
N LEU A 9 13.00 10.70 17.52
CA LEU A 9 12.88 11.80 16.56
C LEU A 9 12.99 11.33 15.10
N ASP A 10 13.51 10.12 14.86
CA ASP A 10 13.67 9.57 13.52
C ASP A 10 12.46 8.73 13.13
N CYS A 11 11.78 9.11 12.04
CA CYS A 11 10.69 8.29 11.51
C CYS A 11 11.22 7.00 10.88
N CYS A 12 10.37 5.98 10.97
CA CYS A 12 10.26 4.93 9.96
C CYS A 12 11.42 3.92 9.97
N ARG A 13 12.00 3.68 11.15
CA ARG A 13 12.93 2.58 11.43
C ARG A 13 12.36 1.64 12.47
N PHE A 14 12.84 0.40 12.45
CA PHE A 14 12.51 -0.58 13.48
C PHE A 14 13.40 -0.39 14.70
N HIS A 15 12.79 -0.31 15.89
CA HIS A 15 13.49 -0.17 17.16
C HIS A 15 13.22 -1.41 18.03
N PRO A 16 14.12 -2.41 18.04
CA PRO A 16 13.91 -3.65 18.77
C PRO A 16 13.74 -3.43 20.28
N GLN A 17 14.31 -2.35 20.84
CA GLN A 17 14.18 -2.03 22.26
C GLN A 17 12.73 -1.82 22.69
N ILE A 18 11.86 -1.34 21.79
CA ILE A 18 10.42 -1.20 22.07
C ILE A 18 9.82 -2.59 22.31
N MET A 19 10.16 -3.59 21.49
CA MET A 19 9.68 -4.96 21.66
C MET A 19 10.26 -5.60 22.93
N ASP A 20 11.55 -5.39 23.20
CA ASP A 20 12.21 -5.90 24.40
C ASP A 20 11.56 -5.35 25.68
N GLU A 21 11.25 -4.06 25.72
CA GLU A 21 10.57 -3.43 26.85
C GLU A 21 9.13 -3.93 27.01
N MET A 22 8.38 -4.06 25.91
CA MET A 22 7.04 -4.64 25.98
C MET A 22 7.06 -6.10 26.46
N GLY A 23 8.07 -6.88 26.06
CA GLY A 23 8.22 -8.28 26.47
C GLY A 23 8.62 -8.49 27.93
N ARG A 24 9.25 -7.49 28.58
CA ARG A 24 9.60 -7.56 30.01
C ARG A 24 8.38 -7.44 30.93
N GLU A 25 7.30 -6.85 30.44
CA GLU A 25 6.04 -6.65 31.17
C GLU A 25 5.11 -7.87 31.04
N GLY A 26 5.65 -9.10 31.04
CA GLY A 26 5.02 -10.35 30.59
C GLY A 26 3.62 -10.72 31.12
N ASP A 27 3.06 -9.97 32.07
CA ASP A 27 1.72 -10.12 32.65
C ASP A 27 0.79 -8.89 32.43
N ALA A 28 1.25 -7.86 31.72
CA ALA A 28 0.46 -6.66 31.48
C ALA A 28 -0.62 -6.89 30.43
N GLU A 29 -1.88 -6.92 30.86
CA GLU A 29 -3.06 -7.03 29.97
C GLU A 29 -3.12 -5.89 28.93
N ARG A 30 -2.54 -4.72 29.23
CA ARG A 30 -2.46 -3.55 28.36
C ARG A 30 -1.18 -2.75 28.58
N ILE A 31 -0.45 -2.51 27.49
CA ILE A 31 0.71 -1.62 27.44
C ILE A 31 0.33 -0.38 26.64
N SER A 32 0.65 0.80 27.18
CA SER A 32 0.50 2.08 26.47
C SER A 32 1.87 2.64 26.16
N ALA A 33 2.16 2.86 24.87
CA ALA A 33 3.41 3.43 24.40
C ALA A 33 3.15 4.81 23.77
N HIS A 34 3.86 5.83 24.25
CA HIS A 34 3.87 7.15 23.62
C HIS A 34 4.99 7.21 22.60
N LEU A 35 4.62 7.11 21.32
CA LEU A 35 5.52 7.01 20.18
C LEU A 35 5.10 7.98 19.08
N PHE A 36 6.07 8.51 18.31
CA PHE A 36 5.78 9.37 17.16
C PHE A 36 5.46 8.56 15.89
N HIS A 37 6.16 7.42 15.67
CA HIS A 37 6.00 6.60 14.48
C HIS A 37 6.19 5.10 14.76
N LEU A 38 5.17 4.29 14.44
CA LEU A 38 5.22 2.80 14.41
C LEU A 38 5.00 2.29 12.98
N GLN A 39 5.72 2.87 12.02
CA GLN A 39 5.58 2.51 10.60
C GLN A 39 6.64 1.48 10.19
N SER A 40 6.62 0.31 10.84
CA SER A 40 7.46 -0.85 10.48
C SER A 40 6.69 -2.15 10.68
N PHE A 41 6.75 -3.04 9.69
CA PHE A 41 6.12 -4.36 9.80
C PHE A 41 6.79 -5.27 10.83
N LYS A 42 8.07 -5.00 11.16
CA LYS A 42 8.88 -5.81 12.09
C LYS A 42 8.35 -5.82 13.52
N TYR A 43 7.51 -4.84 13.90
CA TYR A 43 6.86 -4.83 15.21
C TYR A 43 5.82 -5.96 15.38
N PHE A 44 5.35 -6.57 14.30
CA PHE A 44 4.38 -7.68 14.38
C PHE A 44 4.77 -8.90 13.56
N SER A 45 5.54 -8.75 12.48
CA SER A 45 5.83 -9.86 11.56
C SER A 45 6.71 -10.98 12.14
N SER A 46 7.47 -10.70 13.20
CA SER A 46 8.27 -11.70 13.92
C SER A 46 7.45 -12.56 14.87
N SER A 47 6.30 -12.05 15.31
CA SER A 47 5.52 -12.62 16.42
C SER A 47 4.13 -13.10 16.00
N LEU A 48 3.55 -12.48 14.96
CA LEU A 48 2.21 -12.77 14.48
C LEU A 48 2.26 -13.19 13.00
N PRO A 49 1.71 -14.36 12.67
CA PRO A 49 1.40 -14.72 11.30
C PRO A 49 0.51 -13.67 10.63
N ARG A 50 0.67 -13.48 9.31
CA ARG A 50 -0.08 -12.46 8.56
C ARG A 50 -1.59 -12.67 8.70
N ASP A 51 -2.07 -13.90 8.62
CA ASP A 51 -3.49 -14.24 8.75
C ASP A 51 -4.08 -13.84 10.12
N GLU A 52 -3.28 -13.90 11.18
CA GLU A 52 -3.68 -13.40 12.49
C GLU A 52 -3.81 -11.86 12.49
N VAL A 53 -2.83 -11.15 11.92
CA VAL A 53 -2.91 -9.68 11.75
C VAL A 53 -4.14 -9.30 10.92
N LEU A 54 -4.42 -10.04 9.84
CA LEU A 54 -5.60 -9.82 9.00
C LEU A 54 -6.92 -10.09 9.74
N SER A 55 -6.95 -11.10 10.62
CA SER A 55 -8.10 -11.39 11.46
C SER A 55 -8.39 -10.25 12.45
N LEU A 56 -7.35 -9.63 13.02
CA LEU A 56 -7.49 -8.47 13.90
C LEU A 56 -8.02 -7.22 13.18
N LEU A 57 -7.75 -7.10 11.86
CA LEU A 57 -8.20 -5.99 11.00
C LEU A 57 -9.52 -6.29 10.28
N GLU A 58 -10.17 -7.41 10.59
CA GLU A 58 -11.37 -7.85 9.91
C GLU A 58 -12.54 -6.89 10.15
N LEU A 59 -13.25 -6.51 9.08
CA LEU A 59 -14.42 -5.64 9.21
C LEU A 59 -15.58 -6.36 9.91
N PRO A 60 -16.38 -5.63 10.72
CA PRO A 60 -17.65 -6.15 11.21
C PRO A 60 -18.55 -6.61 10.06
N HIS A 61 -19.29 -7.70 10.26
CA HIS A 61 -20.12 -8.33 9.22
C HIS A 61 -21.05 -7.33 8.49
N LYS A 62 -21.70 -6.43 9.23
CA LYS A 62 -22.58 -5.39 8.65
C LYS A 62 -21.82 -4.47 7.69
N LEU A 63 -20.58 -4.11 8.02
CA LEU A 63 -19.77 -3.23 7.20
C LEU A 63 -19.22 -3.94 5.97
N LYS A 64 -18.82 -5.21 6.09
CA LYS A 64 -18.46 -6.06 4.93
C LYS A 64 -19.58 -6.12 3.90
N HIS A 65 -20.80 -6.41 4.36
CA HIS A 65 -21.96 -6.49 3.50
C HIS A 65 -22.31 -5.13 2.86
N LYS A 66 -22.07 -4.02 3.57
CA LYS A 66 -22.22 -2.68 2.99
C LYS A 66 -21.14 -2.42 1.91
N ALA A 67 -19.88 -2.72 2.21
CA ALA A 67 -18.76 -2.57 1.28
C ALA A 67 -18.96 -3.39 -0.01
N ALA A 68 -19.30 -4.68 0.13
CA ALA A 68 -19.51 -5.58 -1.00
C ALA A 68 -20.64 -5.14 -1.96
N ARG A 69 -21.65 -4.41 -1.45
CA ARG A 69 -22.77 -3.91 -2.27
C ARG A 69 -22.51 -2.56 -2.93
N HIS A 70 -21.66 -1.72 -2.33
CA HIS A 70 -21.57 -0.30 -2.68
C HIS A 70 -20.20 0.13 -3.22
N MET A 71 -19.18 -0.73 -3.17
CA MET A 71 -17.83 -0.38 -3.64
C MET A 71 -17.60 -0.71 -5.10
N VAL A 72 -18.06 -1.87 -5.58
CA VAL A 72 -17.95 -2.22 -6.99
C VAL A 72 -19.11 -3.13 -7.38
N ASP A 73 -19.50 -3.04 -8.64
CA ASP A 73 -20.33 -4.07 -9.25
C ASP A 73 -19.45 -5.30 -9.58
N ARG A 74 -19.81 -6.46 -9.03
CA ARG A 74 -19.05 -7.70 -9.23
C ARG A 74 -19.04 -8.13 -10.69
N GLU A 75 -20.05 -7.77 -11.48
CA GLU A 75 -20.09 -8.07 -12.91
C GLU A 75 -18.99 -7.32 -13.67
N LYS A 76 -18.62 -6.10 -13.22
CA LYS A 76 -17.49 -5.35 -13.78
C LYS A 76 -16.13 -5.99 -13.50
N LEU A 77 -16.07 -6.85 -12.47
CA LEU A 77 -14.88 -7.64 -12.16
C LEU A 77 -14.89 -9.03 -12.81
N ALA A 78 -16.02 -9.44 -13.39
CA ALA A 78 -16.15 -10.71 -14.07
C ALA A 78 -15.44 -10.65 -15.44
N GLY A 79 -14.86 -11.77 -15.88
CA GLY A 79 -14.12 -11.84 -17.14
C GLY A 79 -12.64 -11.44 -17.07
N TYR A 80 -12.17 -10.95 -15.92
CA TYR A 80 -10.77 -10.66 -15.66
C TYR A 80 -10.19 -11.67 -14.67
N ASP A 81 -9.05 -12.26 -15.03
CA ASP A 81 -8.37 -13.29 -14.23
C ASP A 81 -7.38 -12.70 -13.22
N HIS A 82 -6.99 -11.42 -13.40
CA HIS A 82 -6.07 -10.73 -12.52
C HIS A 82 -6.49 -9.28 -12.29
N ARG A 83 -6.52 -8.82 -11.03
CA ARG A 83 -6.79 -7.41 -10.70
C ARG A 83 -5.51 -6.75 -10.20
N LEU A 84 -4.97 -5.86 -11.03
CA LEU A 84 -3.86 -5.01 -10.68
C LEU A 84 -4.40 -3.69 -10.10
N CYS A 85 -4.38 -3.58 -8.78
CA CYS A 85 -4.87 -2.40 -8.08
C CYS A 85 -3.76 -1.34 -7.96
N ILE A 86 -4.05 -0.12 -8.36
CA ILE A 86 -3.10 0.99 -8.33
C ILE A 86 -3.54 1.95 -7.22
N HIS A 87 -2.75 2.02 -6.15
CA HIS A 87 -2.96 2.99 -5.08
C HIS A 87 -2.31 4.32 -5.42
N THR A 88 -3.09 5.40 -5.31
CA THR A 88 -2.65 6.76 -5.59
C THR A 88 -2.95 7.67 -4.40
N ARG A 89 -2.02 8.57 -4.07
CA ARG A 89 -2.18 9.60 -3.03
C ARG A 89 -1.64 10.92 -3.56
N ARG A 90 -2.53 11.89 -3.74
CA ARG A 90 -2.19 13.19 -4.33
C ARG A 90 -2.49 14.34 -3.40
N HIS A 91 -3.74 14.61 -3.09
CA HIS A 91 -4.22 15.82 -2.41
C HIS A 91 -3.20 16.50 -1.46
N ASP A 92 -3.10 16.03 -0.22
CA ASP A 92 -2.17 16.56 0.79
C ASP A 92 -0.69 16.29 0.45
N PHE A 93 -0.40 15.26 -0.34
CA PHE A 93 0.97 14.91 -0.73
C PHE A 93 1.56 15.88 -1.77
N ILE A 94 0.74 16.49 -2.62
CA ILE A 94 1.18 17.49 -3.60
C ILE A 94 1.78 18.70 -2.86
N SER A 95 1.12 19.20 -1.81
CA SER A 95 1.57 20.34 -1.02
C SER A 95 2.53 19.96 0.11
N SER A 96 2.62 18.69 0.49
CA SER A 96 3.57 18.21 1.52
C SER A 96 5.01 18.55 1.16
N ALA A 97 5.80 19.03 2.13
CA ALA A 97 7.26 19.13 1.98
C ALA A 97 7.97 17.77 2.14
N GLN A 98 7.26 16.76 2.64
CA GLN A 98 7.85 15.50 3.10
C GLN A 98 7.55 14.33 2.16
N HIS A 99 6.28 14.12 1.82
CA HIS A 99 5.83 12.94 1.08
C HIS A 99 5.92 13.14 -0.42
N ALA A 100 6.37 12.11 -1.14
CA ALA A 100 6.28 12.09 -2.60
C ALA A 100 4.85 11.73 -3.02
N ALA A 101 4.22 12.61 -3.80
CA ALA A 101 2.89 12.38 -4.36
C ALA A 101 2.93 11.43 -5.56
N SER A 102 1.81 10.75 -5.81
CA SER A 102 1.59 10.05 -7.07
C SER A 102 1.68 11.02 -8.23
N ASN A 103 2.44 10.67 -9.26
CA ASN A 103 2.67 11.51 -10.45
C ASN A 103 2.66 10.67 -11.72
N GLU A 104 2.35 11.31 -12.85
CA GLU A 104 2.20 10.64 -14.15
C GLU A 104 3.52 10.04 -14.66
N LEU A 105 4.65 10.73 -14.44
CA LEU A 105 5.98 10.31 -14.92
C LEU A 105 6.36 8.91 -14.42
N PHE A 106 6.02 8.59 -13.17
CA PHE A 106 6.18 7.24 -12.64
C PHE A 106 4.97 6.33 -12.93
N THR A 107 3.75 6.84 -12.73
CA THR A 107 2.55 6.00 -12.69
C THR A 107 2.25 5.35 -14.03
N LEU A 108 2.35 6.09 -15.15
CA LEU A 108 2.03 5.55 -16.47
C LEU A 108 3.02 4.45 -16.89
N PRO A 109 4.35 4.67 -16.87
CA PRO A 109 5.30 3.62 -17.22
C PRO A 109 5.27 2.44 -16.24
N ALA A 110 4.97 2.67 -14.95
CA ALA A 110 4.84 1.58 -13.98
C ALA A 110 3.60 0.70 -14.25
N ILE A 111 2.48 1.30 -14.65
CA ILE A 111 1.28 0.55 -15.07
C ILE A 111 1.59 -0.29 -16.31
N GLU A 112 2.27 0.27 -17.31
CA GLU A 112 2.66 -0.45 -18.51
C GLU A 112 3.58 -1.63 -18.18
N PHE A 113 4.66 -1.35 -17.44
CA PHE A 113 5.61 -2.36 -16.98
C PHE A 113 4.90 -3.49 -16.22
N LEU A 114 4.04 -3.17 -15.25
CA LEU A 114 3.36 -4.18 -14.45
C LEU A 114 2.31 -4.95 -15.23
N SER A 115 1.60 -4.30 -16.16
CA SER A 115 0.62 -4.99 -17.01
C SER A 115 1.29 -6.07 -17.86
N GLN A 116 2.53 -5.84 -18.31
CA GLN A 116 3.33 -6.85 -18.99
C GLN A 116 3.88 -7.87 -17.99
N HIS A 117 4.42 -7.43 -16.86
CA HIS A 117 5.00 -8.29 -15.84
C HIS A 117 4.00 -9.34 -15.32
N VAL A 118 2.76 -8.96 -15.01
CA VAL A 118 1.75 -9.90 -14.52
C VAL A 118 1.32 -10.92 -15.58
N ARG A 119 1.34 -10.55 -16.87
CA ARG A 119 1.10 -11.49 -17.97
C ARG A 119 2.21 -12.53 -18.03
N ASP A 120 3.46 -12.06 -18.04
CA ASP A 120 4.62 -12.90 -18.28
C ASP A 120 5.00 -13.78 -17.08
N HIS A 121 4.80 -13.29 -15.86
CA HIS A 121 5.32 -13.93 -14.65
C HIS A 121 4.22 -14.47 -13.73
N LEU A 122 2.99 -13.97 -13.84
CA LEU A 122 1.86 -14.39 -13.01
C LEU A 122 0.74 -15.08 -13.80
N ASN A 123 0.95 -15.36 -15.09
CA ASN A 123 -0.02 -16.01 -15.99
C ASN A 123 -1.37 -15.27 -16.11
N ALA A 124 -1.38 -13.95 -15.91
CA ALA A 124 -2.59 -13.15 -16.05
C ALA A 124 -2.91 -12.92 -17.54
N SER A 125 -3.90 -13.61 -18.11
CA SER A 125 -4.24 -13.45 -19.53
C SER A 125 -5.07 -12.19 -19.79
N SER A 126 -5.88 -11.76 -18.82
CA SER A 126 -6.78 -10.62 -18.92
C SER A 126 -6.72 -9.77 -17.64
N PRO A 127 -5.64 -8.99 -17.44
CA PRO A 127 -5.53 -8.13 -16.27
C PRO A 127 -6.48 -6.92 -16.36
N LEU A 128 -7.14 -6.60 -15.24
CA LEU A 128 -7.91 -5.38 -15.02
C LEU A 128 -7.14 -4.44 -14.09
N ILE A 129 -7.00 -3.19 -14.52
CA ILE A 129 -6.46 -2.13 -13.68
C ILE A 129 -7.57 -1.55 -12.80
N ILE A 130 -7.33 -1.42 -11.51
CA ILE A 130 -8.28 -0.82 -10.57
C ILE A 130 -7.61 0.36 -9.87
N MET A 131 -8.04 1.58 -10.18
CA MET A 131 -7.50 2.79 -9.57
C MET A 131 -8.17 3.02 -8.21
N ILE A 132 -7.37 3.16 -7.15
CA ILE A 132 -7.82 3.41 -5.77
C ILE A 132 -7.04 4.62 -5.24
N GLY A 133 -7.73 5.66 -4.82
CA GLY A 133 -7.04 6.88 -4.39
C GLY A 133 -7.98 7.99 -3.95
N ASP A 134 -7.39 9.16 -3.76
CA ASP A 134 -8.09 10.34 -3.28
C ASP A 134 -8.41 11.36 -4.37
N ASP A 135 -7.89 11.24 -5.59
CA ASP A 135 -8.03 12.21 -6.69
C ASP A 135 -8.66 11.56 -7.92
N ASN A 136 -10.00 11.45 -7.91
CA ASN A 136 -10.78 10.77 -8.94
C ASN A 136 -10.57 11.37 -10.35
N GLN A 137 -10.41 12.69 -10.44
CA GLN A 137 -10.19 13.35 -11.74
C GLN A 137 -8.86 12.90 -12.31
N TRP A 138 -7.78 13.02 -11.53
CA TRP A 138 -6.46 12.60 -11.97
C TRP A 138 -6.40 11.09 -12.28
N GLN A 139 -7.05 10.25 -11.46
CA GLN A 139 -7.11 8.81 -11.72
C GLN A 139 -7.85 8.50 -13.04
N THR A 140 -8.89 9.26 -13.36
CA THR A 140 -9.61 9.13 -14.64
C THR A 140 -8.72 9.56 -15.81
N ASP A 141 -7.93 10.62 -15.66
CA ASP A 141 -6.99 11.08 -16.69
C ASP A 141 -5.88 10.06 -16.95
N ILE A 142 -5.35 9.42 -15.91
CA ILE A 142 -4.43 8.27 -16.02
C ILE A 142 -5.09 7.11 -16.77
N MET A 143 -6.32 6.73 -16.42
CA MET A 143 -7.07 5.66 -17.11
C MET A 143 -7.29 5.98 -18.59
N ASN A 144 -7.60 7.23 -18.92
CA ASN A 144 -7.76 7.67 -20.31
C ASN A 144 -6.45 7.63 -21.10
N SER A 145 -5.31 7.68 -20.43
CA SER A 145 -3.98 7.66 -21.05
C SER A 145 -3.49 6.24 -21.38
N ILE A 146 -4.05 5.20 -20.76
CA ILE A 146 -3.67 3.79 -20.94
C ILE A 146 -4.59 3.06 -21.96
N PHE A 147 -4.67 3.61 -23.17
CA PHE A 147 -5.56 3.16 -24.24
C PHE A 147 -5.53 1.64 -24.45
N GLY A 148 -6.73 1.04 -24.57
CA GLY A 148 -6.89 -0.39 -24.82
C GLY A 148 -6.63 -1.29 -23.61
N THR A 149 -6.21 -0.74 -22.46
CA THR A 149 -6.06 -1.51 -21.23
C THR A 149 -7.34 -1.42 -20.39
N PRO A 150 -7.99 -2.55 -20.06
CA PRO A 150 -9.16 -2.54 -19.19
C PRO A 150 -8.85 -1.88 -17.85
N SER A 151 -9.63 -0.87 -17.50
CA SER A 151 -9.45 -0.14 -16.25
C SER A 151 -10.78 0.29 -15.63
N LEU A 152 -10.79 0.37 -14.30
CA LEU A 152 -11.93 0.77 -13.49
C LEU A 152 -11.46 1.70 -12.37
N LEU A 153 -12.22 2.77 -12.13
CA LEU A 153 -12.09 3.57 -10.93
C LEU A 153 -12.88 2.92 -9.80
N LEU A 154 -12.22 2.66 -8.66
CA LEU A 154 -12.93 2.33 -7.43
C LEU A 154 -13.50 3.63 -6.85
N PRO A 155 -14.84 3.82 -6.83
CA PRO A 155 -15.43 5.08 -6.44
C PRO A 155 -15.13 5.38 -4.97
N PHE A 156 -14.70 6.60 -4.72
CA PHE A 156 -14.73 7.15 -3.37
C PHE A 156 -16.17 7.19 -2.86
N ASN A 157 -16.40 6.67 -1.64
CA ASN A 157 -17.72 6.62 -1.04
C ASN A 157 -17.63 7.17 0.39
N ASP A 158 -18.06 8.42 0.57
CA ASP A 158 -18.09 9.12 1.85
C ASP A 158 -18.89 8.41 2.95
N THR A 159 -19.78 7.50 2.58
CA THR A 159 -20.59 6.73 3.54
C THR A 159 -19.90 5.46 4.03
N LEU A 160 -18.72 5.14 3.48
CA LEU A 160 -17.90 4.01 3.85
C LEU A 160 -16.59 4.52 4.47
N PRO A 161 -16.15 3.94 5.60
CA PRO A 161 -14.86 4.27 6.16
C PRO A 161 -13.73 3.77 5.25
N ALA A 162 -12.56 4.39 5.36
CA ALA A 162 -11.36 4.05 4.58
C ALA A 162 -11.01 2.54 4.59
N VAL A 163 -11.27 1.87 5.72
CA VAL A 163 -11.06 0.43 5.89
C VAL A 163 -11.90 -0.45 4.95
N ALA A 164 -12.98 0.08 4.36
CA ALA A 164 -13.75 -0.61 3.33
C ALA A 164 -12.89 -0.86 2.06
N SER A 165 -12.04 0.08 1.67
CA SER A 165 -11.10 -0.09 0.56
C SER A 165 -10.04 -1.15 0.86
N TRP A 166 -9.62 -1.28 2.12
CA TRP A 166 -8.73 -2.36 2.52
C TRP A 166 -9.40 -3.73 2.41
N HIS A 167 -10.67 -3.82 2.82
CA HIS A 167 -11.46 -5.04 2.63
C HIS A 167 -11.65 -5.38 1.15
N PHE A 168 -11.88 -4.37 0.29
CA PHE A 168 -11.90 -4.55 -1.16
C PHE A 168 -10.57 -5.13 -1.65
N ALA A 169 -9.44 -4.57 -1.23
CA ALA A 169 -8.13 -5.05 -1.62
C ALA A 169 -7.89 -6.51 -1.20
N ARG A 170 -8.31 -6.86 0.02
CA ARG A 170 -8.26 -8.23 0.54
C ARG A 170 -9.11 -9.22 -0.24
N ALA A 171 -10.26 -8.78 -0.75
CA ALA A 171 -11.16 -9.65 -1.49
C ALA A 171 -10.77 -9.78 -2.97
N TYR A 172 -10.21 -8.74 -3.58
CA TYR A 172 -10.15 -8.63 -5.04
C TYR A 172 -8.79 -8.30 -5.64
N CYS A 173 -7.86 -7.65 -4.92
CA CYS A 173 -6.59 -7.21 -5.52
C CYS A 173 -5.56 -8.35 -5.52
N ASP A 174 -5.26 -8.89 -6.71
CA ASP A 174 -4.24 -9.94 -6.90
C ASP A 174 -2.82 -9.34 -6.88
N SER A 175 -2.65 -8.11 -7.38
CA SER A 175 -1.42 -7.33 -7.22
C SER A 175 -1.73 -5.88 -6.85
N ILE A 176 -0.81 -5.21 -6.17
CA ILE A 176 -0.92 -3.78 -5.85
C ILE A 176 0.31 -3.02 -6.31
N LEU A 177 0.11 -1.86 -6.95
CA LEU A 177 1.13 -0.84 -7.15
C LEU A 177 0.90 0.34 -6.18
N LEU A 178 1.87 0.63 -5.32
CA LEU A 178 1.89 1.83 -4.50
C LEU A 178 2.67 2.95 -5.21
N THR A 179 1.95 3.86 -5.87
CA THR A 179 2.60 5.00 -6.59
C THR A 179 3.09 6.09 -5.64
N ALA A 180 2.44 6.22 -4.48
CA ALA A 180 2.86 7.03 -3.33
C ALA A 180 3.11 6.11 -2.13
N SER A 181 4.30 5.53 -2.09
CA SER A 181 4.63 4.37 -1.25
C SER A 181 4.77 4.67 0.24
N SER A 182 4.88 5.94 0.65
CA SER A 182 4.81 6.36 2.05
C SER A 182 3.40 6.61 2.59
N SER A 183 2.37 6.38 1.77
CA SER A 183 0.97 6.48 2.21
C SER A 183 0.65 5.38 3.21
N THR A 184 0.40 5.73 4.49
CA THR A 184 -0.02 4.75 5.50
C THR A 184 -1.30 4.02 5.10
N PHE A 185 -2.26 4.73 4.48
CA PHE A 185 -3.46 4.11 3.93
C PHE A 185 -3.12 3.09 2.83
N GLY A 186 -2.24 3.47 1.89
CA GLY A 186 -1.79 2.59 0.81
C GLY A 186 -1.03 1.38 1.32
N TRP A 187 -0.18 1.58 2.32
CA TRP A 187 0.59 0.51 2.96
C TRP A 187 -0.33 -0.56 3.56
N TRP A 188 -1.35 -0.16 4.32
CA TRP A 188 -2.33 -1.10 4.88
C TRP A 188 -3.25 -1.72 3.83
N LEU A 189 -3.57 -0.99 2.75
CA LEU A 189 -4.28 -1.52 1.59
C LEU A 189 -3.47 -2.67 0.93
N ALA A 190 -2.18 -2.45 0.69
CA ALA A 190 -1.26 -3.46 0.14
C ALA A 190 -1.06 -4.65 1.08
N TYR A 191 -0.82 -4.40 2.36
CA TYR A 191 -0.62 -5.47 3.34
C TYR A 191 -1.81 -6.42 3.42
N GLN A 192 -3.02 -5.92 3.21
CA GLN A 192 -4.26 -6.72 3.24
C GLN A 192 -4.60 -7.40 1.91
N ALA A 193 -3.91 -7.11 0.81
CA ALA A 193 -4.25 -7.59 -0.53
C ALA A 193 -4.30 -9.12 -0.66
N LYS A 194 -5.13 -9.62 -1.58
CA LYS A 194 -5.36 -11.05 -1.80
C LYS A 194 -4.08 -11.78 -2.26
N GLY A 195 -3.47 -11.32 -3.35
CA GLY A 195 -2.41 -12.07 -4.03
C GLY A 195 -0.99 -11.81 -3.54
N GLN A 196 -0.80 -10.91 -2.56
CA GLN A 196 0.51 -10.57 -1.96
C GLN A 196 1.61 -10.12 -2.94
N HIS A 197 1.29 -9.92 -4.22
CA HIS A 197 2.22 -9.36 -5.21
C HIS A 197 2.20 -7.83 -5.12
N ILE A 198 3.06 -7.29 -4.25
CA ILE A 198 3.09 -5.86 -3.96
C ILE A 198 4.31 -5.20 -4.60
N PHE A 199 4.05 -4.15 -5.36
CA PHE A 199 5.03 -3.30 -6.02
C PHE A 199 4.92 -1.88 -5.46
N TYR A 200 6.04 -1.18 -5.31
CA TYR A 200 6.02 0.17 -4.78
C TYR A 200 7.04 1.08 -5.45
N ASN A 201 6.69 2.36 -5.59
CA ASN A 201 7.61 3.39 -6.05
C ASN A 201 8.74 3.56 -5.03
N ASN A 202 9.98 3.39 -5.47
CA ASN A 202 11.15 3.58 -4.63
C ASN A 202 11.39 5.06 -4.23
N VAL A 203 10.68 6.01 -4.84
CA VAL A 203 10.64 7.42 -4.42
C VAL A 203 9.46 7.65 -3.47
N TYR A 204 9.70 7.52 -2.16
CA TYR A 204 8.67 7.67 -1.11
C TYR A 204 8.64 9.06 -0.44
N SER A 205 9.68 9.88 -0.61
CA SER A 205 9.83 11.19 0.02
C SER A 205 10.38 12.23 -0.95
N LYS A 206 10.02 13.50 -0.77
CA LYS A 206 10.59 14.62 -1.51
C LYS A 206 12.02 14.93 -1.06
N PRO A 207 12.83 15.61 -1.89
CA PRO A 207 14.14 16.12 -1.48
C PRO A 207 14.02 16.94 -0.18
N GLY A 208 14.83 16.61 0.83
CA GLY A 208 14.78 17.28 2.14
C GLY A 208 13.66 16.79 3.08
N GLY A 209 12.81 15.86 2.65
CA GLY A 209 11.84 15.18 3.51
C GLY A 209 12.46 14.11 4.41
N PHE A 210 11.63 13.18 4.90
CA PHE A 210 12.06 12.08 5.78
C PHE A 210 12.84 10.96 5.06
N GLY A 211 13.14 11.11 3.76
CA GLY A 211 13.74 10.05 2.94
C GLY A 211 15.01 9.42 3.52
N ARG A 212 15.83 10.21 4.23
CA ARG A 212 17.06 9.75 4.90
C ARG A 212 16.81 9.05 6.25
N SER A 213 15.68 9.35 6.88
CA SER A 213 15.28 8.75 8.16
C SER A 213 14.64 7.38 7.94
N LEU A 214 13.88 7.19 6.86
CA LEU A 214 13.25 5.91 6.54
C LEU A 214 14.26 4.87 6.07
N ASN A 215 14.20 3.69 6.69
CA ASN A 215 14.88 2.48 6.22
C ASN A 215 13.89 1.60 5.44
N PRO A 216 14.03 1.43 4.11
CA PRO A 216 13.12 0.60 3.31
C PRO A 216 12.98 -0.84 3.82
N ASP A 217 14.03 -1.41 4.41
CA ASP A 217 14.03 -2.78 4.93
C ASP A 217 13.35 -2.93 6.28
N ASP A 218 13.05 -1.81 6.96
CA ASP A 218 12.19 -1.80 8.14
C ASP A 218 10.74 -1.44 7.78
N TYR A 219 10.55 -0.64 6.73
CA TYR A 219 9.25 -0.09 6.36
C TYR A 219 8.44 -1.02 5.45
N PHE A 220 9.06 -1.53 4.38
CA PHE A 220 8.41 -2.41 3.41
C PHE A 220 8.76 -3.87 3.71
N PRO A 221 7.77 -4.77 3.79
CA PRO A 221 8.01 -6.21 3.87
C PRO A 221 8.99 -6.70 2.81
N HIS A 222 9.77 -7.72 3.14
CA HIS A 222 10.87 -8.19 2.29
C HIS A 222 10.38 -8.85 0.98
N ASP A 223 9.16 -9.36 0.98
CA ASP A 223 8.48 -9.92 -0.19
C ASP A 223 7.91 -8.84 -1.13
N TRP A 224 7.96 -7.55 -0.74
CA TRP A 224 7.49 -6.46 -1.59
C TRP A 224 8.60 -5.96 -2.52
N THR A 225 8.22 -5.74 -3.77
CA THR A 225 9.14 -5.40 -4.86
C THR A 225 9.22 -3.90 -5.09
N ALA A 226 10.43 -3.35 -5.01
CA ALA A 226 10.69 -1.94 -5.32
C ALA A 226 10.72 -1.72 -6.84
N LEU A 227 10.11 -0.64 -7.30
CA LEU A 227 10.19 -0.18 -8.68
C LEU A 227 10.94 1.15 -8.75
N GLU A 228 11.79 1.30 -9.76
CA GLU A 228 12.57 2.50 -10.04
C GLU A 228 12.25 3.02 -11.44
N PHE A 229 12.12 4.34 -11.56
CA PHE A 229 11.95 5.03 -12.83
C PHE A 229 13.31 5.58 -13.28
N ASP A 230 13.73 5.18 -14.48
CA ASP A 230 14.90 5.72 -15.14
C ASP A 230 14.48 6.91 -16.02
N PRO A 231 14.85 8.14 -15.64
CA PRO A 231 14.49 9.33 -16.42
C PRO A 231 15.16 9.39 -17.79
N SER A 232 16.28 8.68 -18.00
CA SER A 232 17.00 8.70 -19.28
C SER A 232 16.30 7.87 -20.36
N THR A 233 15.62 6.80 -19.95
CA THR A 233 14.87 5.92 -20.85
C THR A 233 13.36 6.08 -20.72
N SER A 234 12.89 6.82 -19.70
CA SER A 234 11.49 6.95 -19.32
C SER A 234 10.81 5.60 -19.08
N ARG A 235 11.56 4.65 -18.51
CA ARG A 235 11.10 3.28 -18.23
C ARG A 235 11.10 3.00 -16.73
N VAL A 236 10.24 2.08 -16.32
CA VAL A 236 10.23 1.52 -14.98
C VAL A 236 10.81 0.11 -15.01
N GLY A 237 11.60 -0.22 -13.99
CA GLY A 237 12.14 -1.56 -13.76
C GLY A 237 12.11 -1.94 -12.29
N ILE A 238 12.39 -3.21 -12.01
CA ILE A 238 12.58 -3.69 -10.64
C ILE A 238 13.91 -3.18 -10.11
N ARG A 239 13.89 -2.58 -8.92
CA ARG A 239 15.09 -2.22 -8.19
C ARG A 239 15.51 -3.41 -7.33
N GLU A 240 16.67 -3.98 -7.63
CA GLU A 240 17.26 -5.04 -6.81
C GLU A 240 17.56 -4.53 -5.40
N ARG A 241 17.18 -5.32 -4.38
CA ARG A 241 17.65 -5.12 -3.01
C ARG A 241 18.91 -5.94 -2.83
N PHE A 242 20.04 -5.27 -2.61
CA PHE A 242 21.28 -5.94 -2.19
C PHE A 242 21.21 -6.16 -0.68
N PHE A 243 21.21 -7.43 -0.26
CA PHE A 243 21.26 -7.86 1.13
C PHE A 243 22.69 -8.07 1.61
#